data_AF-R9KB95-F1
#
_entry.id   AF-R9KB95-F1
#
_cell.length_a   1.000
_cell.length_b   1.000
_cell.length_c   1.000
_cell.angle_alpha   90.00
_cell.angle_beta   90.00
_cell.angle_gamma   90.00
#
_symmetry.space_group_name_H-M   'P 1'
#
loop_
_entity.id
_entity.type
_entity.pdbx_description
1 polymer ?
#
loop_
_entity_poly.entity_id
_entity_poly.type
_entity_poly.pdbx_seq_one_letter_code
_entity_poly.pdbx_strand_id
1 'polypeptide(L)' 'MRTDDKVAQGFGVGRMTVQRFIRLTELIPPILQMVDDGKIALTPAVELSFLKKGEQGQPLIFCFRLVNAAWSLQ' A
#
# COMPACT_ATOMS: atom_id res chain seq x y z
N MET A 1 21.59 11.17 14.65
CA MET A 1 20.97 10.81 13.36
C MET A 1 19.94 9.72 13.61
N ARG A 2 18.69 9.90 13.16
CA ARG A 2 17.63 8.88 13.33
C ARG A 2 17.90 7.68 12.40
N THR A 3 17.38 6.51 12.76
CA THR A 3 17.64 5.26 12.02
C THR A 3 17.05 5.29 10.61
N ASP A 4 15.86 5.89 10.45
CA ASP A 4 15.20 6.06 9.14
C ASP A 4 16.02 6.94 8.18
N ASP A 5 16.68 7.97 8.70
CA ASP A 5 17.58 8.83 7.91
C ASP A 5 18.82 8.07 7.42
N LYS A 6 19.32 7.09 8.20
CA LYS A 6 20.47 6.26 7.79
C LYS A 6 20.09 5.30 6.66
N VAL A 7 18.94 4.66 6.79
CA VAL A 7 18.39 3.77 5.77
C VAL A 7 18.13 4.57 4.48
N ALA A 8 17.47 5.71 4.59
CA ALA A 8 17.19 6.62 3.48
C ALA A 8 18.45 6.98 2.67
N GLN A 9 19.55 7.35 3.36
CA GLN A 9 20.83 7.64 2.72
C GLN A 9 21.44 6.44 2.00
N GLY A 10 21.37 5.24 2.58
CA GLY A 10 21.91 4.02 1.97
C GLY A 10 21.21 3.61 0.67
N PHE A 11 19.94 4.00 0.51
CA PHE A 11 19.13 3.70 -0.68
C PHE A 11 18.92 4.90 -1.62
N GLY A 12 19.48 6.08 -1.30
CA GLY A 12 19.30 7.30 -2.09
C GLY A 12 17.85 7.81 -2.14
N VAL A 13 17.03 7.46 -1.14
CA VAL A 13 15.61 7.85 -1.06
C VAL A 13 15.38 8.83 0.10
N GLY A 14 14.27 9.56 0.07
CA GLY A 14 13.88 10.39 1.22
C GLY A 14 13.38 9.55 2.40
N ARG A 15 13.52 10.06 3.63
CA ARG A 15 13.01 9.42 4.87
C ARG A 15 11.53 9.02 4.76
N MET A 16 10.72 9.85 4.09
CA MET A 16 9.29 9.63 3.92
C MET A 16 9.01 8.39 3.08
N THR A 17 9.85 8.12 2.08
CA THR A 17 9.76 6.94 1.23
C THR A 17 10.01 5.67 2.04
N VAL A 18 11.04 5.66 2.89
CA VAL A 18 11.31 4.55 3.81
C VAL A 18 10.12 4.28 4.73
N GLN A 19 9.56 5.33 5.32
CA GLN A 19 8.39 5.22 6.20
C GLN A 19 7.15 4.69 5.47
N ARG A 20 6.92 5.10 4.21
CA ARG A 20 5.82 4.58 3.38
C ARG A 20 5.96 3.09 3.11
N PHE A 21 7.17 2.61 2.81
CA PHE A 21 7.41 1.18 2.62
C PHE A 21 7.19 0.38 3.91
N ILE A 22 7.63 0.91 5.06
CA ILE A 22 7.35 0.28 6.36
C ILE A 22 5.84 0.20 6.59
N ARG A 23 5.08 1.24 6.23
CA ARG A 23 3.62 1.23 6.39
C ARG A 23 2.93 0.11 5.61
N LEU A 24 3.46 -0.31 4.47
CA LEU A 24 2.88 -1.42 3.71
C LEU A 24 2.88 -2.75 4.46
N THR A 25 3.73 -2.94 5.48
CA THR A 25 3.69 -4.15 6.32
C THR A 25 2.41 -4.25 7.16
N GLU A 26 1.71 -3.12 7.35
CA GLU A 26 0.41 -3.06 8.02
C GLU A 26 -0.77 -3.38 7.09
N LEU A 27 -0.52 -3.74 5.83
CA LEU A 27 -1.56 -4.23 4.92
C LEU A 27 -1.82 -5.72 5.07
N ILE A 28 -3.04 -6.16 4.78
CA ILE A 28 -3.34 -7.59 4.60
C ILE A 28 -2.71 -8.11 3.29
N PRO A 29 -2.33 -9.39 3.21
CA PRO A 29 -1.66 -9.95 2.03
C PRO A 29 -2.38 -9.70 0.70
N PRO A 30 -3.72 -9.78 0.60
CA PRO A 30 -4.40 -9.50 -0.67
C PRO A 30 -4.23 -8.08 -1.19
N ILE A 31 -4.23 -7.06 -0.32
CA ILE A 31 -4.03 -5.67 -0.75
C ILE A 31 -2.58 -5.45 -1.14
N LEU A 32 -1.63 -6.01 -0.38
CA LEU A 32 -0.21 -5.91 -0.70
C LEU A 32 0.06 -6.48 -2.11
N GLN A 33 -0.52 -7.63 -2.45
CA GLN A 33 -0.42 -8.20 -3.79
C GLN A 33 -1.00 -7.27 -4.86
N MET A 34 -2.09 -6.55 -4.57
CA MET A 34 -2.66 -5.58 -5.52
C MET A 34 -1.76 -4.36 -5.73
N VAL A 35 -0.93 -4.01 -4.75
CA VAL A 35 0.11 -2.98 -4.91
C VAL A 35 1.24 -3.49 -5.78
N ASP A 36 1.71 -4.72 -5.53
CA ASP A 36 2.77 -5.36 -6.31
C ASP A 36 2.35 -5.59 -7.77
N ASP A 37 1.09 -5.95 -7.99
CA ASP A 37 0.47 -6.09 -9.32
C ASP A 37 0.24 -4.73 -10.02
N GLY A 38 0.49 -3.60 -9.34
CA GLY A 38 0.27 -2.25 -9.86
C GLY A 38 -1.21 -1.83 -9.96
N LYS A 39 -2.13 -2.60 -9.38
CA LYS A 39 -3.58 -2.30 -9.36
C LYS A 39 -3.95 -1.21 -8.35
N ILE A 40 -3.11 -1.02 -7.32
CA ILE A 40 -3.24 0.05 -6.32
C ILE A 40 -1.91 0.81 -6.26
N ALA A 41 -1.97 2.13 -6.45
CA ALA A 41 -0.79 2.97 -6.33
C ALA A 41 -0.27 3.04 -4.88
N LEU A 42 1.00 3.42 -4.71
CA LEU A 42 1.64 3.47 -3.39
C LEU A 42 0.93 4.41 -2.40
N THR A 43 0.50 5.60 -2.83
CA THR A 43 -0.16 6.57 -1.96
C THR A 43 -1.44 6.03 -1.32
N PRO A 44 -2.43 5.51 -2.09
CA PRO A 44 -3.62 4.93 -1.48
C PRO A 44 -3.30 3.68 -0.64
N ALA A 45 -2.32 2.87 -1.02
CA ALA A 45 -1.89 1.73 -0.19
C ALA A 45 -1.39 2.16 1.19
N VAL A 46 -0.65 3.26 1.26
CA VAL A 46 -0.20 3.85 2.52
C VAL A 46 -1.38 4.37 3.35
N GLU A 47 -2.38 5.00 2.73
CA GLU A 47 -3.57 5.47 3.45
C GLU A 47 -4.37 4.29 4.03
N LEU A 48 -4.52 3.20 3.26
CA LEU A 48 -5.18 1.97 3.71
C LEU A 48 -4.45 1.30 4.89
N SER A 49 -3.13 1.46 4.97
CA SER A 49 -2.33 0.91 6.08
C SER A 49 -2.68 1.50 7.46
N PHE A 50 -3.39 2.64 7.50
CA PHE A 50 -3.87 3.23 8.76
C PHE A 50 -5.18 2.62 9.26
N LEU A 51 -5.89 1.84 8.42
CA LEU A 51 -7.10 1.13 8.81
C LEU A 51 -6.74 -0.16 9.58
N LYS A 52 -7.64 -0.62 10.45
CA LYS A 52 -7.48 -1.93 11.11
C LYS A 52 -7.57 -3.04 10.07
N LYS A 53 -6.87 -4.15 10.32
CA LYS A 53 -6.85 -5.31 9.41
C LYS A 53 -8.25 -5.83 9.02
N GLY A 54 -9.23 -5.75 9.94
CA GLY A 54 -10.62 -6.12 9.67
C GLY A 54 -11.34 -5.19 8.70
N GLU A 55 -11.00 -3.89 8.70
CA GLU A 55 -11.58 -2.86 7.83
C GLU A 55 -10.96 -2.91 6.42
N GLN A 56 -9.71 -3.35 6.32
CA GLN A 56 -9.02 -3.61 5.05
C GLN A 56 -9.58 -4.83 4.30
N GLY A 57 -10.39 -5.68 4.94
CA GLY A 57 -10.81 -6.98 4.44
C GLY A 57 -11.80 -6.95 3.26
N GLN A 58 -12.73 -7.90 3.30
CA GLN A 58 -13.68 -8.20 2.23
C GLN A 58 -14.41 -6.98 1.64
N PRO A 59 -14.91 -6.00 2.42
CA PRO A 59 -15.63 -4.85 1.84
C PRO A 59 -14.75 -4.01 0.90
N LEU A 60 -13.50 -3.78 1.29
CA LEU A 60 -12.56 -2.97 0.52
C LEU A 60 -12.07 -3.73 -0.72
N ILE A 61 -11.70 -5.00 -0.56
CA ILE A 61 -11.32 -5.88 -1.67
C ILE A 61 -12.45 -5.98 -2.71
N PHE A 62 -13.70 -6.09 -2.25
CA PHE A 62 -14.86 -6.14 -3.12
C PHE A 62 -15.05 -4.84 -3.91
N CYS A 63 -14.99 -3.68 -3.24
CA CYS A 63 -15.06 -2.39 -3.91
C CYS A 63 -13.97 -2.22 -4.99
N PHE A 64 -12.72 -2.55 -4.67
CA PHE A 64 -11.64 -2.46 -5.66
C PHE A 64 -11.82 -3.44 -6.83
N ARG A 65 -12.32 -4.66 -6.57
CA ARG A 65 -12.64 -5.63 -7.64
C ARG A 65 -13.74 -5.14 -8.56
N LEU A 66 -14.83 -4.58 -8.00
CA LEU A 66 -15.93 -4.05 -8.81
C LEU A 66 -15.49 -2.88 -9.67
N VAL A 67 -14.69 -1.95 -9.11
CA VAL A 67 -14.15 -0.83 -9.89
C VAL A 67 -13.27 -1.35 -11.01
N ASN A 68 -12.28 -2.21 -10.75
CA ASN A 68 -11.38 -2.72 -11.80
C ASN A 68 -12.10 -3.59 -12.85
N ALA A 69 -13.10 -4.40 -12.46
CA ALA A 69 -13.88 -5.20 -13.39
C ALA A 69 -14.75 -4.34 -14.33
N ALA A 70 -15.18 -3.16 -13.88
CA ALA A 70 -15.94 -2.23 -14.71
C ALA A 70 -15.09 -1.62 -15.85
N TRP A 71 -13.77 -1.48 -15.66
CA TRP A 71 -12.84 -0.99 -16.69
C TRP A 71 -12.30 -2.07 -17.62
N SER A 72 -12.47 -3.37 -17.30
CA SER A 72 -12.03 -4.48 -18.15
C SER A 72 -13.09 -4.97 -19.15
N LEU A 73 -14.30 -4.41 -19.10
CA LEU A 73 -15.44 -4.76 -19.96
C LEU A 73 -15.68 -3.74 -21.09
N GLN A 74 -14.71 -2.87 -21.35
CA GLN A 74 -14.73 -1.87 -22.42
C GLN A 74 -13.44 -1.96 -23.23
#